data_AF-A0A8V0YEM3-F1
#
_entry.id   AF-A0A8V0YEM3-F1
#
_cell.length_a   1.000
_cell.length_b   1.000
_cell.length_c   1.000
_cell.angle_alpha   90.00
_cell.angle_beta   90.00
_cell.angle_gamma   90.00
#
_symmetry.space_group_name_H-M   'P 1'
#
loop_
_entity.id
_entity.type
_entity.pdbx_description
1 polymer ?
#
loop_
_entity_poly.entity_id
_entity_poly.type
_entity_poly.pdbx_seq_one_letter_code
_entity_poly.pdbx_strand_id
1 'polypeptide(L)'
;MVANALWGWLQQWEQNNWQRRGKPIWSAELWKDIAARIKNMVVKVRHVDAHVPKSWATEEQKNYHQVDQAAKIEVAQIDLDWQNKGELFLARWAHETSGHQGRDATYKWARDRGVDLTMDAITQVIHDCETCAIIKQAKRMKP
;
A
#
# COMPACT_ATOMS: atom_id res chain seq x y z
N MET A 1 -9.60 17.64 -11.91
CA MET A 1 -9.71 18.18 -10.53
C MET A 1 -8.42 18.87 -10.09
N VAL A 2 -7.24 18.22 -10.22
CA VAL A 2 -5.95 18.78 -9.78
C VAL A 2 -5.55 20.05 -10.54
N ALA A 3 -5.68 20.07 -11.87
CA ALA A 3 -5.32 21.24 -12.68
C ALA A 3 -6.11 22.50 -12.27
N ASN A 4 -7.43 22.39 -12.10
CA ASN A 4 -8.28 23.51 -11.67
C ASN A 4 -7.92 23.98 -10.25
N ALA A 5 -7.59 23.05 -9.36
CA ALA A 5 -7.19 23.38 -8.01
C ALA A 5 -5.87 24.18 -7.98
N LEU A 6 -4.85 23.69 -8.69
CA LEU A 6 -3.54 24.36 -8.81
C LEU A 6 -3.63 25.70 -9.53
N TRP A 7 -4.46 25.80 -10.57
CA TRP A 7 -4.58 27.02 -11.37
C TRP A 7 -5.46 28.10 -10.73
N GLY A 8 -6.55 27.71 -10.06
CA GLY A 8 -7.60 28.67 -9.71
C GLY A 8 -8.14 28.62 -8.28
N TRP A 9 -7.90 27.55 -7.51
CA TRP A 9 -8.53 27.40 -6.19
C TRP A 9 -7.57 27.48 -5.02
N LEU A 10 -6.28 27.17 -5.22
CA LEU A 10 -5.31 27.03 -4.14
C LEU A 10 -5.16 28.31 -3.31
N GLN A 11 -5.08 29.47 -3.98
CA GLN A 11 -5.04 30.78 -3.30
C GLN A 11 -6.34 31.07 -2.54
N GLN A 12 -7.49 30.75 -3.13
CA GLN A 12 -8.79 30.96 -2.48
C GLN A 12 -8.97 30.03 -1.26
N TRP A 13 -8.50 28.79 -1.34
CA TRP A 13 -8.53 27.86 -0.21
C TRP A 13 -7.62 28.31 0.92
N GLU A 14 -6.40 28.76 0.62
CA GLU A 14 -5.49 29.30 1.63
C GLU A 14 -6.12 30.49 2.37
N GLN A 15 -6.72 31.44 1.65
CA GLN A 15 -7.41 32.59 2.23
C GLN A 15 -8.63 32.22 3.09
N ASN A 16 -9.30 31.13 2.76
CA ASN A 16 -10.47 30.63 3.51
C ASN A 16 -10.08 29.58 4.55
N ASN A 17 -8.84 29.57 5.04
CA ASN A 17 -8.34 28.63 6.03
C ASN A 17 -8.57 27.16 5.65
N TRP A 18 -8.45 26.85 4.36
CA TRP A 18 -8.66 25.52 3.78
C TRP A 18 -10.08 24.98 3.99
N GLN A 19 -11.07 25.87 4.07
CA GLN A 19 -12.47 25.54 4.24
C GLN A 19 -13.34 26.05 3.10
N ARG A 20 -14.45 25.34 2.84
CA ARG A 20 -15.53 25.76 1.96
C ARG A 20 -16.85 25.60 2.72
N ARG A 21 -17.58 26.71 2.90
CA ARG A 21 -18.86 26.74 3.66
C ARG A 21 -18.72 26.17 5.09
N GLY A 22 -17.64 26.51 5.78
CA GLY A 22 -17.36 26.08 7.16
C GLY A 22 -16.92 24.61 7.31
N LYS A 23 -16.72 23.88 6.21
CA LYS A 23 -16.17 22.52 6.22
C LYS A 23 -14.78 22.49 5.62
N PRO A 24 -13.85 21.67 6.13
CA PRO A 24 -12.54 21.51 5.51
C PRO A 24 -12.70 21.00 4.07
N ILE A 25 -11.85 21.47 3.16
CA ILE A 25 -11.78 20.92 1.82
C ILE A 25 -11.31 19.46 1.87
N TRP A 26 -11.71 18.67 0.88
CA TRP A 26 -11.26 17.29 0.78
C TRP A 26 -9.73 17.22 0.67
N SER A 27 -9.11 16.36 1.47
CA SER A 27 -7.65 16.20 1.54
C SER A 27 -6.89 17.51 1.80
N ALA A 28 -7.42 18.37 2.67
CA ALA A 28 -6.83 19.68 3.00
C ALA A 28 -5.33 19.61 3.35
N GLU A 29 -4.90 18.60 4.11
CA GLU A 29 -3.49 18.45 4.49
C GLU A 29 -2.58 18.16 3.29
N LEU A 30 -3.02 17.35 2.34
CA LEU A 30 -2.26 17.11 1.09
C LEU A 30 -2.17 18.39 0.25
N TRP A 31 -3.26 19.16 0.18
CA TRP A 31 -3.24 20.44 -0.53
C TRP A 31 -2.34 21.49 0.13
N LYS A 32 -2.29 21.54 1.46
CA LYS A 32 -1.34 22.39 2.21
C LYS A 32 0.11 22.01 1.92
N ASP A 33 0.44 20.72 1.91
CA ASP A 33 1.79 20.24 1.58
C ASP A 33 2.17 20.61 0.15
N ILE A 34 1.29 20.37 -0.83
CA ILE A 34 1.50 20.79 -2.22
C ILE A 34 1.73 22.29 -2.30
N ALA A 35 0.87 23.09 -1.67
CA ALA A 35 0.97 24.55 -1.65
C ALA A 35 2.31 25.04 -1.08
N ALA A 36 2.76 24.43 0.03
CA ALA A 36 4.04 24.75 0.64
C ALA A 36 5.22 24.44 -0.30
N ARG A 37 5.20 23.27 -0.96
CA ARG A 37 6.25 22.85 -1.89
C ARG A 37 6.34 23.74 -3.14
N ILE A 38 5.20 24.17 -3.67
CA ILE A 38 5.17 24.98 -4.90
C ILE A 38 5.22 26.49 -4.65
N LYS A 39 5.18 26.96 -3.39
CA LYS A 39 5.03 28.38 -3.02
C LYS A 39 6.00 29.32 -3.73
N ASN A 40 7.24 28.88 -3.95
CA ASN A 40 8.31 29.66 -4.57
C ASN A 40 8.70 29.16 -5.97
N MET A 41 7.85 28.33 -6.60
CA MET A 41 8.13 27.73 -7.91
C MET A 41 7.21 28.33 -8.98
N VAL A 42 7.75 28.57 -10.17
CA VAL A 42 6.93 28.91 -11.35
C VAL A 42 6.34 27.62 -11.91
N VAL A 43 5.10 27.33 -11.55
CA VAL A 43 4.39 26.13 -12.02
C VAL A 43 3.59 26.45 -13.27
N LYS A 44 3.83 25.68 -14.35
CA LYS A 44 2.98 25.69 -15.55
C LYS A 44 2.13 24.42 -15.55
N VAL A 45 0.82 24.59 -15.54
CA VAL A 45 -0.13 23.47 -15.55
C VAL A 45 -0.65 23.26 -16.97
N ARG A 46 -0.57 22.02 -17.46
CA ARG A 46 -1.16 21.61 -18.73
C ARG A 46 -2.03 20.39 -18.53
N HIS A 47 -3.14 20.32 -19.25
CA HIS A 47 -3.94 19.11 -19.33
C HIS A 47 -3.44 18.28 -20.51
N VAL A 48 -3.13 17.01 -20.25
CA VAL A 48 -2.72 16.05 -21.26
C VAL A 48 -3.86 15.05 -21.46
N ASP A 49 -4.29 14.86 -22.70
CA ASP A 49 -5.26 13.81 -23.03
C ASP A 49 -4.59 12.44 -22.95
N ALA A 50 -5.18 11.55 -22.14
CA ALA A 50 -4.69 10.20 -21.88
C ALA A 50 -5.01 9.20 -23.00
N HIS A 51 -5.91 9.53 -23.93
CA HIS A 51 -6.43 8.59 -24.93
C HIS A 51 -5.82 8.76 -26.33
N VAL A 52 -4.65 9.40 -26.44
CA VAL A 52 -3.97 9.57 -27.72
C VAL A 52 -3.20 8.29 -28.09
N PRO A 53 -3.37 7.75 -29.31
CA PRO A 53 -2.58 6.62 -29.78
C PRO A 53 -1.08 6.89 -29.71
N LYS A 54 -0.29 5.89 -29.30
CA LYS A 54 1.17 6.01 -29.13
C LYS A 54 1.90 6.50 -30.39
N SER A 55 1.37 6.21 -31.58
CA SER A 55 1.90 6.67 -32.87
C SER A 55 1.82 8.17 -33.08
N TRP A 56 1.00 8.88 -32.30
CA TRP A 56 0.84 10.34 -32.33
C TRP A 56 1.16 11.01 -31.00
N ALA A 57 1.83 10.29 -30.08
CA ALA A 57 2.18 10.80 -28.77
C ALA A 57 3.34 11.83 -28.85
N THR A 58 3.04 13.05 -28.42
CA THR A 58 4.02 14.09 -28.08
C THR A 58 4.85 13.66 -26.86
N GLU A 59 5.94 14.39 -26.61
CA GLU A 59 6.82 14.13 -25.46
C GLU A 59 6.08 14.23 -24.11
N GLU A 60 5.15 15.18 -23.97
CA GLU A 60 4.33 15.33 -22.76
C GLU A 60 3.47 14.08 -22.50
N GLN A 61 2.97 13.44 -23.56
CA GLN A 61 2.17 12.21 -23.46
C GLN A 61 3.02 10.99 -23.12
N LYS A 62 4.24 10.90 -23.67
CA LYS A 62 5.19 9.85 -23.29
C LYS A 62 5.54 9.93 -21.80
N ASN A 63 5.83 11.15 -21.31
CA ASN A 63 6.12 11.38 -19.90
C ASN A 63 4.92 11.03 -19.01
N TYR A 64 3.70 11.41 -19.42
CA TYR A 64 2.48 11.02 -18.71
C TYR A 64 2.34 9.50 -18.60
N HIS A 65 2.52 8.75 -19.70
CA HIS A 65 2.43 7.29 -19.69
C HIS A 65 3.49 6.62 -18.80
N GLN A 66 4.71 7.17 -18.75
CA GLN A 66 5.75 6.66 -17.86
C GLN A 66 5.38 6.86 -16.39
N VAL A 67 4.89 8.04 -16.02
CA VAL A 67 4.45 8.33 -14.65
C VAL A 67 3.23 7.50 -14.26
N ASP A 68 2.26 7.31 -15.17
CA ASP A 68 1.11 6.45 -14.94
C ASP A 68 1.52 4.98 -14.74
N GLN A 69 2.47 4.49 -15.53
CA GLN A 69 3.02 3.14 -15.34
C GLN A 69 3.74 3.00 -13.99
N ALA A 70 4.56 3.97 -13.61
CA ALA A 70 5.25 3.97 -12.32
C ALA A 70 4.26 3.97 -11.15
N ALA A 71 3.22 4.80 -11.21
CA ALA A 71 2.17 4.85 -10.20
C ALA A 71 1.42 3.52 -10.07
N LYS A 72 1.11 2.85 -11.19
CA LYS A 72 0.47 1.52 -11.18
C LYS A 72 1.35 0.46 -10.54
N ILE A 73 2.67 0.49 -10.78
CA ILE A 73 3.63 -0.43 -10.15
C ILE A 73 3.66 -0.21 -8.64
N GLU A 74 3.72 1.04 -8.19
CA GLU A 74 3.72 1.37 -6.77
C GLU A 74 2.43 0.92 -6.06
N VAL A 75 1.27 1.17 -6.68
CA VAL A 75 -0.03 0.70 -6.16
C VAL A 75 -0.06 -0.83 -6.09
N ALA A 76 0.37 -1.52 -7.15
CA ALA A 76 0.44 -2.98 -7.15
C ALA A 76 1.38 -3.51 -6.05
N GLN A 77 2.48 -2.82 -5.75
CA GLN A 77 3.39 -3.20 -4.67
C GLN A 77 2.74 -3.03 -3.29
N ILE A 78 1.96 -1.97 -3.07
CA ILE A 78 1.20 -1.75 -1.85
C ILE A 78 0.12 -2.83 -1.68
N ASP A 79 -0.60 -3.15 -2.76
CA ASP A 79 -1.62 -4.20 -2.75
C ASP A 79 -1.00 -5.57 -2.43
N LEU A 80 0.17 -5.88 -3.00
CA LEU A 80 0.92 -7.09 -2.68
C LEU A 80 1.40 -7.11 -1.22
N ASP A 81 1.90 -5.99 -0.69
CA ASP A 81 2.26 -5.88 0.73
C ASP A 81 1.05 -6.10 1.65
N TRP A 82 -0.10 -5.55 1.29
CA TRP A 82 -1.35 -5.76 2.02
C TRP A 82 -1.80 -7.23 1.97
N GLN A 83 -1.73 -7.86 0.80
CA GLN A 83 -2.02 -9.29 0.65
C GLN A 83 -1.08 -10.15 1.49
N ASN A 84 0.23 -9.89 1.42
CA ASN A 84 1.24 -10.59 2.22
C ASN A 84 0.98 -10.43 3.72
N LYS A 85 0.60 -9.23 4.18
CA LYS A 85 0.22 -9.00 5.57
C LYS A 85 -1.04 -9.78 5.98
N GLY A 86 -2.04 -9.83 5.11
CA GLY A 86 -3.24 -10.63 5.31
C GLY A 86 -2.92 -12.13 5.39
N GLU A 87 -2.08 -12.62 4.50
CA GLU A 87 -1.63 -14.02 4.48
C GLU A 87 -0.84 -14.39 5.73
N LEU A 88 0.11 -13.55 6.17
CA LEU A 88 0.87 -13.76 7.41
C LEU A 88 -0.05 -13.78 8.64
N PHE A 89 -1.08 -12.94 8.67
CA PHE A 89 -2.08 -12.96 9.73
C PHE A 89 -2.84 -14.29 9.77
N LEU A 90 -3.33 -14.76 8.62
CA LEU A 90 -4.04 -16.04 8.52
C LEU A 90 -3.13 -17.23 8.83
N ALA A 91 -1.86 -17.19 8.39
CA ALA A 91 -0.87 -18.20 8.69
C ALA A 91 -0.57 -18.29 10.19
N ARG A 92 -0.43 -17.15 10.87
CA ARG A 92 -0.25 -17.10 12.33
C ARG A 92 -1.45 -17.69 13.05
N TRP A 93 -2.67 -17.31 12.65
CA TRP A 93 -3.89 -17.85 13.23
C TRP A 93 -4.01 -19.38 13.03
N ALA A 94 -3.72 -19.88 11.84
CA ALA A 94 -3.68 -21.31 11.55
C ALA A 94 -2.62 -22.04 12.38
N HIS A 95 -1.45 -21.44 12.56
CA HIS A 95 -0.35 -22.00 13.34
C HIS A 95 -0.71 -22.14 14.83
N GLU A 96 -1.29 -21.09 15.41
CA GLU A 96 -1.76 -21.08 16.80
C GLU A 96 -2.91 -22.08 17.00
N THR A 97 -3.88 -22.09 16.08
CA THR A 97 -5.07 -22.96 16.19
C THR A 97 -4.75 -24.44 15.95
N SER A 98 -3.73 -24.73 15.14
CA SER A 98 -3.20 -26.09 14.98
C SER A 98 -2.34 -26.56 16.16
N GLY A 99 -2.17 -25.74 17.20
CA GLY A 99 -1.50 -26.11 18.44
C GLY A 99 0.02 -26.17 18.32
N HIS A 100 0.62 -25.30 17.51
CA HIS A 100 2.07 -25.21 17.32
C HIS A 100 2.73 -26.53 16.86
N GLN A 101 1.99 -27.37 16.13
CA GLN A 101 2.45 -28.69 15.68
C GLN A 101 3.42 -28.65 14.49
N GLY A 102 3.75 -27.44 14.02
CA GLY A 102 4.70 -27.21 12.94
C GLY A 102 4.04 -27.01 11.57
N ARG A 103 4.89 -26.99 10.54
CA ARG A 103 4.54 -26.51 9.19
C ARG A 103 3.45 -27.34 8.53
N ASP A 104 3.61 -28.67 8.50
CA ASP A 104 2.67 -29.54 7.80
C ASP A 104 1.30 -29.60 8.48
N ALA A 105 1.28 -29.55 9.81
CA ALA A 105 0.03 -29.49 10.58
C ALA A 105 -0.71 -28.16 10.35
N THR A 106 0.03 -27.05 10.29
CA THR A 106 -0.52 -25.72 9.99
C THR A 106 -1.08 -25.68 8.56
N TYR A 107 -0.34 -26.19 7.58
CA TYR A 107 -0.77 -26.26 6.18
C TYR A 107 -2.03 -27.13 6.02
N LYS A 108 -2.04 -28.32 6.64
CA LYS A 108 -3.20 -29.21 6.63
C LYS A 108 -4.42 -28.54 7.27
N TRP A 109 -4.25 -27.90 8.42
CA TRP A 109 -5.34 -27.21 9.13
C TRP A 109 -5.99 -26.13 8.25
N ALA A 110 -5.17 -25.35 7.54
CA ALA A 110 -5.63 -24.28 6.65
C ALA A 110 -6.37 -24.84 5.42
N ARG A 111 -5.78 -25.86 4.78
CA ARG A 111 -6.38 -26.56 3.63
C ARG A 111 -7.72 -27.20 3.96
N ASP A 112 -7.83 -27.86 5.12
CA ASP A 112 -9.08 -28.48 5.59
C ASP A 112 -10.21 -27.45 5.80
N ARG A 113 -9.87 -26.16 5.90
CA ARG A 113 -10.80 -25.02 6.08
C ARG A 113 -10.91 -24.12 4.84
N GLY A 114 -10.29 -24.51 3.73
CA GLY A 114 -10.32 -23.74 2.49
C GLY A 114 -9.52 -22.43 2.54
N VAL A 115 -8.63 -22.26 3.51
CA VAL A 115 -7.70 -21.13 3.56
C VAL A 115 -6.44 -21.53 2.82
N ASP A 116 -6.18 -20.89 1.68
CA ASP A 116 -4.94 -21.10 0.95
C ASP A 116 -3.83 -20.26 1.59
N LEU A 117 -2.74 -20.91 1.95
CA LEU A 117 -1.57 -20.29 2.56
C LEU A 117 -0.34 -20.81 1.85
N THR A 118 0.55 -19.90 1.50
CA THR A 118 1.87 -20.24 1.01
C THR A 118 2.69 -20.89 2.11
N MET A 119 3.54 -21.81 1.66
CA MET A 119 4.47 -22.49 2.53
C MET A 119 5.50 -21.54 3.17
N ASP A 120 5.83 -20.45 2.49
CA ASP A 120 6.76 -19.44 2.99
C ASP A 120 6.13 -18.63 4.12
N ALA A 121 4.88 -18.19 3.98
CA ALA A 121 4.15 -17.51 5.06
C ALA A 121 4.05 -18.39 6.32
N ILE A 122 3.74 -19.68 6.16
CA ILE A 122 3.70 -20.63 7.30
C ILE A 122 5.09 -20.79 7.92
N THR A 123 6.14 -20.91 7.11
CA THR A 123 7.52 -21.05 7.61
C THR A 123 7.94 -19.82 8.39
N GLN A 124 7.61 -18.62 7.89
CA GLN A 124 7.92 -17.35 8.53
C GLN A 124 7.23 -17.23 9.90
N VAL A 125 5.92 -17.48 9.98
CA VAL A 125 5.20 -17.33 11.26
C VAL A 125 5.65 -18.35 12.31
N ILE A 126 6.08 -19.54 11.90
CA ILE A 126 6.64 -20.55 12.81
C ILE A 126 8.02 -20.11 13.31
N HIS A 127 8.85 -19.57 12.42
CA HIS A 127 10.17 -19.05 12.77
C HIS A 127 10.06 -17.92 13.80
N ASP A 128 9.09 -17.02 13.61
CA ASP A 128 8.85 -15.87 14.48
C ASP A 128 7.99 -16.18 15.72
N CYS A 129 7.60 -17.44 15.92
CA CYS A 129 6.75 -17.85 17.03
C CYS A 129 7.55 -18.08 18.31
N GLU A 130 7.34 -17.20 19.31
CA GLU A 130 8.00 -17.28 20.62
C GLU A 130 7.69 -18.60 21.35
N THR A 131 6.44 -19.06 21.35
CA THR A 131 6.04 -20.34 21.95
C THR A 131 6.83 -21.50 21.35
N CYS A 132 6.98 -21.53 20.02
CA CYS A 132 7.78 -22.54 19.33
C CYS A 132 9.26 -22.44 19.71
N ALA A 133 9.79 -21.23 19.86
CA ALA A 133 11.17 -21.03 20.31
C ALA A 133 11.39 -21.58 21.73
N ILE A 134 10.47 -21.31 22.67
CA ILE A 134 10.50 -21.84 24.04
C ILE A 134 10.42 -23.37 24.04
N ILE A 135 9.47 -23.95 23.29
CA ILE A 135 9.33 -25.42 23.16
C ILE A 135 10.62 -26.04 22.63
N LYS A 136 11.24 -25.42 21.62
CA LYS A 136 12.50 -25.90 21.02
C LYS A 136 13.66 -25.83 22.02
N GLN A 137 13.75 -24.77 22.82
CA GLN A 137 14.75 -24.65 23.88
C GLN A 137 14.53 -25.69 24.99
N ALA A 138 13.31 -25.85 25.47
CA ALA A 138 12.96 -26.84 26.50
C ALA A 138 13.29 -28.28 26.07
N LYS A 139 13.10 -28.61 24.78
CA LYS A 139 13.48 -29.92 24.23
C LYS A 139 15.00 -30.13 24.19
N ARG A 140 15.81 -29.07 23.98
CA ARG A 140 17.28 -29.14 23.95
C ARG A 140 17.92 -29.27 25.33
N MET A 141 17.24 -28.82 26.38
CA MET A 141 17.74 -28.88 27.76
C MET A 141 17.42 -30.20 28.47
N LYS A 142 16.68 -31.11 27.84
CA LYS A 142 16.50 -32.46 28.38
C LYS A 142 17.78 -33.27 28.13
N PRO A 143 18.37 -33.89 29.18
CA PRO A 143 19.56 -34.73 29.03
C PRO A 143 19.30 -35.99 28.20
#